data_AF-X8DKW9-F1
#
_entry.id   AF-X8DKW9-F1
#
_cell.length_a   1.000
_cell.length_b   1.000
_cell.length_c   1.000
_cell.angle_alpha   90.00
_cell.angle_beta   90.00
_cell.angle_gamma   90.00
#
_symmetry.space_group_name_H-M   'P 1'
#
loop_
_entity.id
_entity.type
_entity.pdbx_description
1 polymer ?
#
loop_
_entity_poly.entity_id
_entity_poly.type
_entity_poly.pdbx_seq_one_letter_code
_entity_poly.pdbx_strand_id
1 'polypeptide(L)'
;MISAAFGLARALLAAGDRAGAVRTLDEVPATSRHFTTARLTSAVTLLSARSRKEITEEEIRDAARRVEALPPTEPRVLQIRALVLGTAMDWLENHEASTNHILGYPFTRHGLRLGVEASLRSLARVAPTQAHRYTLVDMANRVRPTSTF
;
A
#
# COMPACT_ATOMS: atom_id res chain seq x y z
N MET A 1 19.33 0.58 -19.74
CA MET A 1 19.28 -0.65 -18.92
C MET A 1 18.19 -0.56 -17.84
N ILE A 2 16.90 -0.61 -18.19
CA ILE A 2 15.79 -0.47 -17.21
C ILE A 2 15.10 -1.82 -16.95
N SER A 3 15.04 -2.70 -17.97
CA SER A 3 14.58 -4.09 -17.82
C SER A 3 15.45 -4.88 -16.82
N ALA A 4 16.74 -4.53 -16.71
CA ALA A 4 17.67 -5.14 -15.76
C ALA A 4 17.27 -4.86 -14.29
N ALA A 5 16.84 -3.64 -13.95
CA ALA A 5 16.45 -3.29 -12.58
C ALA A 5 15.22 -4.09 -12.11
N PHE A 6 14.18 -4.21 -12.94
CA PHE A 6 13.01 -5.03 -12.62
C PHE A 6 13.30 -6.54 -12.65
N GLY A 7 14.21 -7.00 -13.51
CA GLY A 7 14.69 -8.38 -13.52
C GLY A 7 15.44 -8.73 -12.23
N LEU A 8 16.38 -7.88 -11.84
CA LEU A 8 17.17 -8.02 -10.62
C LEU A 8 16.30 -7.94 -9.37
N ALA A 9 15.37 -6.98 -9.29
CA ALA A 9 14.42 -6.88 -8.19
C ALA A 9 13.60 -8.17 -8.01
N ARG A 10 13.15 -8.79 -9.11
CA ARG A 10 12.44 -10.09 -9.06
C ARG A 10 13.34 -11.24 -8.57
N ALA A 11 14.60 -11.27 -9.00
CA ALA A 11 15.56 -12.27 -8.55
C ALA A 11 15.87 -12.12 -7.05
N LEU A 12 16.08 -10.89 -6.58
CA LEU A 12 16.29 -10.58 -5.16
C LEU A 12 15.06 -10.96 -4.32
N LEU A 13 13.85 -10.69 -4.82
CA LEU A 13 12.62 -11.14 -4.16
C LEU A 13 12.50 -12.65 -4.08
N ALA A 14 12.83 -13.37 -5.15
CA ALA A 14 12.85 -14.83 -5.15
C ALA A 14 13.86 -15.39 -4.15
N ALA A 15 14.98 -14.69 -3.93
CA ALA A 15 16.00 -15.01 -2.94
C ALA A 15 15.66 -14.52 -1.50
N GLY A 16 14.56 -13.79 -1.32
CA GLY A 16 14.13 -13.23 -0.02
C GLY A 16 14.76 -11.88 0.35
N ASP A 17 15.65 -11.32 -0.49
CA ASP A 17 16.26 -10.00 -0.28
C ASP A 17 15.33 -8.87 -0.73
N ARG A 18 14.34 -8.58 0.11
CA ARG A 18 13.37 -7.49 -0.11
C ARG A 18 14.04 -6.12 -0.10
N ALA A 19 14.95 -5.89 0.84
CA ALA A 19 15.66 -4.62 0.95
C ALA A 19 16.51 -4.34 -0.30
N GLY A 20 17.19 -5.36 -0.83
CA GLY A 20 17.88 -5.30 -2.10
C GLY A 20 16.94 -4.99 -3.26
N ALA A 21 15.81 -5.69 -3.36
CA ALA A 21 14.83 -5.44 -4.41
C ALA A 21 14.30 -3.99 -4.39
N VAL A 22 14.02 -3.45 -3.20
CA VAL A 22 13.59 -2.05 -3.03
C VAL A 22 14.69 -1.08 -3.44
N ARG A 23 15.95 -1.29 -2.99
CA ARG A 23 17.10 -0.45 -3.38
C ARG A 23 17.27 -0.43 -4.90
N THR A 24 17.21 -1.59 -5.56
CA THR A 24 17.30 -1.68 -7.02
C THR A 24 16.18 -0.94 -7.73
N LEU A 25 14.96 -0.93 -7.19
CA LEU A 25 13.85 -0.16 -7.75
C LEU A 25 14.02 1.35 -7.53
N ASP A 26 14.67 1.76 -6.43
CA ASP A 26 14.98 3.16 -6.13
C ASP A 26 16.09 3.75 -7.01
N GLU A 27 16.91 2.90 -7.64
CA GLU A 27 17.89 3.34 -8.65
C GLU A 27 17.24 3.81 -9.96
N VAL A 28 15.93 3.58 -10.14
CA VAL A 28 15.21 4.07 -11.34
C VAL A 28 15.09 5.60 -11.27
N PRO A 29 15.66 6.36 -12.22
CA PRO A 29 15.63 7.82 -12.17
C PRO A 29 14.22 8.39 -12.31
N ALA A 30 13.96 9.54 -11.66
CA ALA A 30 12.68 10.25 -11.73
C ALA A 30 12.28 10.68 -13.16
N THR A 31 13.26 10.84 -14.06
CA THR A 31 13.04 11.17 -15.48
C THR A 31 12.58 9.98 -16.32
N SER A 32 12.59 8.76 -15.76
CA SER A 32 12.18 7.54 -16.46
C SER A 32 10.66 7.42 -16.52
N ARG A 33 10.14 7.01 -17.69
CA ARG A 33 8.72 6.61 -17.85
C ARG A 33 8.28 5.48 -16.91
N HIS A 34 9.23 4.69 -16.40
CA HIS A 34 8.97 3.58 -15.49
C HIS A 34 9.11 3.96 -14.01
N PHE A 35 9.41 5.22 -13.70
CA PHE A 35 9.59 5.69 -12.32
C PHE A 35 8.36 5.41 -11.46
N THR A 36 7.16 5.81 -11.92
CA THR A 36 5.90 5.54 -11.23
C THR A 36 5.71 4.05 -11.00
N THR A 37 5.96 3.22 -12.02
CA THR A 37 5.86 1.76 -11.87
C THR A 37 6.85 1.23 -10.84
N ALA A 38 8.10 1.69 -10.85
CA ALA A 38 9.13 1.26 -9.91
C ALA A 38 8.76 1.63 -8.46
N ARG A 39 8.25 2.84 -8.22
CA ARG A 39 7.80 3.30 -6.90
C ARG A 39 6.60 2.48 -6.41
N LEU A 40 5.60 2.25 -7.26
CA LEU A 40 4.46 1.38 -6.92
C LEU A 40 4.91 -0.05 -6.62
N THR A 41 5.80 -0.63 -7.43
CA THR A 41 6.35 -1.98 -7.20
C THR A 41 7.11 -2.04 -5.88
N SER A 42 7.93 -1.04 -5.57
CA SER A 42 8.69 -0.99 -4.32
C SER A 42 7.77 -0.95 -3.08
N ALA A 43 6.67 -0.18 -3.13
CA ALA A 43 5.69 -0.11 -2.06
C ALA A 43 5.00 -1.47 -1.85
N VAL A 44 4.60 -2.15 -2.94
CA VAL A 44 4.02 -3.50 -2.85
C VAL A 44 5.03 -4.51 -2.33
N THR A 45 6.29 -4.42 -2.76
CA THR A 45 7.38 -5.29 -2.32
C THR A 45 7.63 -5.19 -0.81
N LEU A 46 7.60 -3.98 -0.25
CA LEU A 46 7.72 -3.77 1.21
C LEU A 46 6.60 -4.49 1.97
N LEU A 47 5.37 -4.44 1.45
CA LEU A 47 4.18 -4.99 2.12
C LEU A 47 3.94 -6.49 1.83
N SER A 48 4.65 -7.08 0.87
CA SER A 48 4.46 -8.48 0.45
C SER A 48 5.23 -9.50 1.30
N ALA A 49 5.51 -9.21 2.57
CA ALA A 49 6.24 -10.11 3.47
C ALA A 49 5.56 -11.48 3.57
N ARG A 50 6.36 -12.56 3.67
CA ARG A 50 5.86 -13.95 3.80
C ARG A 50 4.98 -14.15 5.03
N SER A 51 5.11 -13.28 6.03
CA SER A 51 4.21 -13.19 7.17
C SER A 51 3.94 -11.71 7.45
N ARG A 52 2.67 -11.30 7.52
CA ARG A 52 2.27 -9.93 7.94
C ARG A 52 2.83 -9.58 9.33
N LYS A 53 3.26 -10.59 10.11
CA LYS A 53 3.90 -10.43 11.43
C LYS A 53 5.33 -9.89 11.37
N GLU A 54 6.02 -10.01 10.24
CA GLU A 54 7.41 -9.54 10.09
C GLU A 54 7.51 -8.11 9.54
N ILE A 55 6.36 -7.49 9.24
CA ILE A 55 6.33 -6.12 8.73
C ILE A 55 6.55 -5.16 9.89
N THR A 56 7.48 -4.23 9.73
CA THR A 56 7.78 -3.18 10.71
C THR A 56 6.94 -1.92 10.48
N GLU A 57 6.75 -1.10 11.51
CA GLU A 57 6.09 0.21 11.36
C GLU A 57 6.83 1.10 10.35
N GLU A 58 8.17 1.02 10.31
CA GLU A 58 9.00 1.79 9.39
C GLU A 58 8.74 1.40 7.92
N GLU A 59 8.64 0.11 7.60
CA GLU A 59 8.30 -0.37 6.25
C GLU A 59 6.91 0.09 5.82
N ILE A 60 5.93 0.09 6.73
CA ILE A 60 4.57 0.58 6.46
C ILE A 60 4.59 2.08 6.16
N ARG A 61 5.34 2.86 6.94
CA ARG A 61 5.53 4.29 6.70
C ARG A 61 6.28 4.57 5.41
N ASP A 62 7.27 3.76 5.08
CA ASP A 62 8.01 3.92 3.84
C ASP A 62 7.12 3.65 2.61
N ALA A 63 6.30 2.59 2.67
CA ALA A 63 5.29 2.34 1.67
C ALA A 63 4.28 3.50 1.56
N ALA A 64 3.83 4.06 2.68
CA ALA A 64 2.93 5.22 2.69
C ALA A 64 3.54 6.45 2.00
N ARG A 65 4.77 6.84 2.38
CA ARG A 65 5.48 7.98 1.77
C ARG A 65 5.69 7.80 0.27
N ARG A 66 6.05 6.60 -0.16
CA ARG A 66 6.22 6.26 -1.58
C ARG A 66 4.94 6.46 -2.37
N VAL A 67 3.80 6.13 -1.78
CA VAL A 67 2.46 6.27 -2.40
C VAL A 67 1.98 7.71 -2.39
N GLU A 68 2.25 8.50 -1.34
CA GLU A 68 1.92 9.93 -1.27
C GLU A 68 2.67 10.78 -2.29
N ALA A 69 3.89 10.38 -2.63
CA ALA A 69 4.70 11.06 -3.64
C ALA A 69 4.18 10.86 -5.08
N LEU A 70 3.19 9.99 -5.30
CA LEU A 70 2.65 9.69 -6.61
C LEU A 70 1.43 10.55 -6.95
N PRO A 71 1.25 10.92 -8.22
CA PRO A 71 0.11 11.74 -8.62
C PRO A 71 -1.21 10.97 -8.41
N PRO A 72 -2.28 11.63 -7.93
CA PRO A 72 -3.56 10.97 -7.66
C PRO A 72 -4.25 10.45 -8.93
N THR A 73 -3.81 10.90 -10.11
CA THR A 73 -4.29 10.43 -11.42
C THR A 73 -3.79 9.03 -11.77
N GLU A 74 -2.77 8.51 -11.08
CA GLU A 74 -2.24 7.18 -11.33
C GLU A 74 -3.23 6.11 -10.81
N PRO A 75 -3.83 5.28 -11.69
CA PRO A 75 -4.92 4.37 -11.30
C PRO A 75 -4.57 3.38 -10.19
N ARG A 76 -3.28 3.03 -10.09
CA ARG A 76 -2.78 2.09 -9.08
C ARG A 76 -2.62 2.72 -7.70
N VAL A 77 -2.55 4.05 -7.57
CA VAL A 77 -2.36 4.73 -6.28
C VAL A 77 -3.49 4.37 -5.32
N LEU A 78 -4.75 4.39 -5.77
CA LEU A 78 -5.89 4.02 -4.90
C LEU A 78 -5.80 2.59 -4.38
N GLN A 79 -5.35 1.65 -5.22
CA GLN A 79 -5.20 0.24 -4.85
C GLN A 79 -4.10 0.06 -3.80
N ILE A 80 -2.97 0.74 -3.99
CA ILE A 80 -1.84 0.62 -3.06
C ILE A 80 -2.10 1.40 -1.77
N ARG A 81 -2.82 2.52 -1.81
CA ARG A 81 -3.33 3.18 -0.60
C ARG A 81 -4.19 2.24 0.23
N ALA A 82 -5.14 1.53 -0.41
CA ALA A 82 -5.96 0.53 0.27
C ALA A 82 -5.11 -0.59 0.87
N LEU A 83 -4.09 -1.06 0.14
CA LEU A 83 -3.15 -2.07 0.62
C LEU A 83 -2.36 -1.60 1.85
N VAL A 84 -1.73 -0.42 1.79
CA VAL A 84 -0.96 0.16 2.90
C VAL A 84 -1.83 0.30 4.15
N LEU A 85 -3.04 0.85 4.01
CA LEU A 85 -3.96 1.04 5.14
C LEU A 85 -4.45 -0.30 5.71
N GLY A 86 -4.73 -1.28 4.85
CA GLY A 86 -5.08 -2.64 5.27
C GLY A 86 -3.94 -3.32 6.03
N THR A 87 -2.71 -3.23 5.53
CA THR A 87 -1.52 -3.76 6.21
C THR A 87 -1.27 -3.07 7.55
N ALA A 88 -1.42 -1.74 7.61
CA ALA A 88 -1.31 -0.99 8.86
C ALA A 88 -2.37 -1.40 9.89
N MET A 89 -3.60 -1.70 9.43
CA MET A 89 -4.69 -2.15 10.28
C MET A 89 -4.43 -3.54 10.87
N ASP A 90 -3.95 -4.48 10.04
CA ASP A 90 -3.57 -5.82 10.50
C ASP A 90 -2.36 -5.78 11.45
N TRP A 91 -1.40 -4.89 11.19
CA TRP A 91 -0.22 -4.71 12.02
C TRP A 91 -0.57 -4.25 13.44
N LEU A 92 -1.54 -3.33 13.57
CA LEU A 92 -2.09 -2.86 14.85
C LEU A 92 -2.85 -3.92 15.66
N GLU A 93 -3.11 -5.11 15.11
CA GLU A 93 -3.70 -6.20 15.91
C GLU A 93 -2.72 -6.74 16.94
N ASN A 94 -1.41 -6.63 16.66
CA ASN A 94 -0.35 -7.23 17.48
C ASN A 94 0.69 -6.20 17.97
N HIS A 95 0.53 -4.93 17.63
CA HIS A 95 1.49 -3.86 17.92
C HIS A 95 0.80 -2.55 18.29
N GLU A 96 1.51 -1.69 19.01
CA GLU A 96 1.10 -0.31 19.26
C GLU A 96 1.84 0.62 18.29
N ALA A 97 1.09 1.48 17.59
CA ALA A 97 1.68 2.48 16.70
C ALA A 97 2.16 3.70 17.49
N SER A 98 3.21 4.35 16.99
CA SER A 98 3.55 5.69 17.45
C SER A 98 2.53 6.72 16.93
N THR A 99 2.25 7.76 17.73
CA THR A 99 1.01 8.56 17.73
C THR A 99 0.78 9.51 16.52
N ASN A 100 1.33 9.21 15.35
CA ASN A 100 1.24 10.04 14.15
C ASN A 100 0.13 9.58 13.19
N HIS A 101 -0.04 10.28 12.08
CA HIS A 101 -0.96 9.90 11.01
C HIS A 101 -0.24 9.10 9.91
N ILE A 102 -1.01 8.35 9.14
CA ILE A 102 -0.56 7.63 7.94
C ILE A 102 -1.57 7.87 6.82
N LEU A 103 -1.09 8.33 5.65
CA LEU A 103 -1.94 8.61 4.49
C LEU A 103 -3.08 9.60 4.76
N GLY A 104 -2.89 10.51 5.72
CA GLY A 104 -3.87 11.50 6.18
C GLY A 104 -4.87 11.00 7.24
N TYR A 105 -4.74 9.76 7.70
CA TYR A 105 -5.61 9.17 8.74
C TYR A 105 -4.83 8.98 10.05
N PRO A 106 -5.46 9.16 11.22
CA PRO A 106 -4.82 8.81 12.50
C PRO A 106 -4.36 7.35 12.48
N PHE A 107 -3.15 7.06 12.94
CA PHE A 107 -2.63 5.70 13.05
C PHE A 107 -3.22 4.99 14.29
N THR A 108 -4.55 4.88 14.28
CA THR A 108 -5.36 4.20 15.29
C THR A 108 -6.27 3.21 14.59
N ARG A 109 -6.76 2.19 15.30
CA ARG A 109 -7.69 1.19 14.75
C ARG A 109 -8.90 1.87 14.09
N HIS A 110 -9.44 2.92 14.70
CA HIS A 110 -10.57 3.66 14.14
C HIS A 110 -10.18 4.47 12.90
N GLY A 111 -9.09 5.24 12.95
CA GLY A 111 -8.63 6.06 11.83
C GLY A 111 -8.28 5.23 10.59
N LEU A 112 -7.60 4.10 10.78
CA LEU A 112 -7.28 3.19 9.69
C LEU A 112 -8.52 2.55 9.07
N ARG A 113 -9.51 2.15 9.86
CA ARG A 113 -10.79 1.63 9.34
C ARG A 113 -11.51 2.65 8.46
N LEU A 114 -11.54 3.92 8.88
CA LEU A 114 -12.06 5.01 8.05
C LEU A 114 -11.28 5.14 6.74
N GLY A 115 -9.95 5.07 6.81
CA GLY A 115 -9.09 5.16 5.63
C GLY A 115 -9.28 3.99 4.65
N VAL A 116 -9.39 2.76 5.15
CA VAL A 116 -9.65 1.57 4.33
C VAL A 116 -11.03 1.68 3.69
N GLU A 117 -12.05 2.07 4.45
CA GLU A 117 -13.40 2.28 3.92
C GLU A 117 -13.40 3.33 2.80
N ALA A 118 -12.80 4.50 3.02
CA ALA A 118 -12.73 5.58 2.04
C ALA A 118 -11.98 5.14 0.76
N SER A 119 -10.90 4.37 0.92
CA SER A 119 -10.12 3.81 -0.18
C SER A 119 -10.95 2.81 -1.00
N LEU A 120 -11.64 1.87 -0.34
CA LEU A 120 -12.50 0.88 -0.98
C LEU A 120 -13.68 1.52 -1.71
N ARG A 121 -14.34 2.51 -1.10
CA ARG A 121 -15.42 3.28 -1.75
C ARG A 121 -14.90 4.03 -2.98
N SER A 122 -13.70 4.57 -2.91
CA SER A 122 -13.08 5.26 -4.06
C SER A 122 -12.76 4.29 -5.19
N LEU A 123 -12.23 3.10 -4.88
CA LEU A 123 -12.03 2.02 -5.85
C LEU A 123 -13.35 1.57 -6.49
N ALA A 124 -14.42 1.46 -5.69
CA ALA A 124 -15.72 1.04 -6.19
C ALA A 124 -16.30 1.99 -7.25
N ARG A 125 -16.03 3.31 -7.13
CA ARG A 125 -16.48 4.32 -8.10
C ARG A 125 -15.83 4.18 -9.48
N VAL A 126 -14.58 3.69 -9.51
CA VAL A 126 -13.79 3.53 -10.75
C VAL A 126 -13.69 2.08 -11.21
N ALA A 127 -14.46 1.18 -10.59
CA ALA A 127 -14.41 -0.24 -10.92
C ALA A 127 -14.95 -0.50 -12.34
N PRO A 128 -14.26 -1.31 -13.16
CA PRO A 128 -14.62 -1.53 -14.57
C PRO A 128 -15.89 -2.38 -14.75
N THR A 129 -16.28 -3.14 -13.73
CA THR A 129 -17.45 -4.03 -13.79
C THR A 129 -18.33 -3.85 -12.56
N GLN A 130 -19.63 -4.09 -12.75
CA GLN A 130 -20.61 -4.03 -11.66
C GLN A 130 -20.34 -5.06 -10.56
N ALA A 131 -19.91 -6.27 -10.94
CA ALA A 131 -19.51 -7.30 -9.99
C ALA A 131 -18.34 -6.83 -9.10
N HIS A 132 -17.30 -6.25 -9.70
CA HIS A 132 -16.16 -5.74 -8.94
C HIS A 132 -16.55 -4.57 -8.03
N ARG A 133 -17.42 -3.67 -8.51
CA ARG A 133 -17.98 -2.58 -7.69
C ARG A 133 -18.71 -3.11 -6.46
N TYR A 134 -19.57 -4.12 -6.62
CA TYR A 134 -20.29 -4.70 -5.47
C TYR A 134 -19.34 -5.33 -4.45
N THR A 135 -18.36 -6.11 -4.90
CA THR A 135 -17.34 -6.70 -4.02
C THR A 135 -16.63 -5.62 -3.19
N LEU A 136 -16.24 -4.50 -3.81
CA LEU A 136 -15.56 -3.41 -3.12
C LEU A 136 -16.47 -2.69 -2.12
N VAL A 137 -17.75 -2.49 -2.45
CA VAL A 137 -18.74 -1.91 -1.53
C VAL A 137 -18.98 -2.83 -0.34
N ASP A 138 -19.08 -4.14 -0.55
CA ASP A 138 -19.28 -5.11 0.53
C ASP A 138 -18.06 -5.14 1.46
N MET A 139 -16.85 -5.12 0.90
CA MET A 139 -15.62 -4.98 1.69
C MET A 139 -15.63 -3.68 2.49
N ALA A 140 -16.02 -2.55 1.89
CA ALA A 140 -16.10 -1.26 2.58
C ALA A 140 -17.09 -1.29 3.76
N ASN A 141 -18.23 -1.93 3.56
CA ASN A 141 -19.25 -2.07 4.61
C ASN A 141 -18.77 -2.95 5.78
N ARG A 142 -17.98 -4.01 5.51
CA ARG A 142 -17.41 -4.89 6.56
C ARG A 142 -16.39 -4.18 7.44
N VAL A 143 -15.57 -3.29 6.86
CA VAL A 143 -14.53 -2.56 7.61
C VAL A 143 -15.04 -1.29 8.27
N ARG A 144 -16.25 -0.84 7.94
CA ARG A 144 -16.87 0.36 8.53
C ARG A 144 -16.73 0.33 10.06
N PRO A 145 -16.16 1.37 10.68
CA PRO A 145 -16.10 1.43 12.13
C PRO A 145 -17.52 1.61 12.69
N THR A 146 -17.88 0.80 13.69
CA THR A 146 -19.14 0.99 14.42
C THR A 146 -19.03 2.29 15.22
N SER A 147 -19.79 3.31 14.85
CA SER A 147 -19.96 4.50 15.68
C SER A 147 -20.92 4.14 16.82
N THR A 148 -20.38 3.86 18.00
CA THR A 148 -21.17 4.04 19.23
C THR A 148 -21.26 5.55 19.44
N PHE A 149 -22.44 6.10 19.13
CA PHE A 149 -22.85 7.43 19.57
C PHE A 149 -23.01 7.45 21.09
#